data_AF-F3QJA6-F1
#
_entry.id   AF-F3QJA6-F1
#
_cell.length_a   1.000
_cell.length_b   1.000
_cell.length_c   1.000
_cell.angle_alpha   90.00
_cell.angle_beta   90.00
_cell.angle_gamma   90.00
#
_symmetry.space_group_name_H-M   'P 1'
#
loop_
_entity.id
_entity.type
_entity.pdbx_description
1 polymer ?
#
loop_
_entity_poly.entity_id
_entity_poly.type
_entity_poly.pdbx_seq_one_letter_code
_entity_poly.pdbx_strand_id
1 'polypeptide(L)'
;MGTVGIMPASSDAAGKLMKSTTTCAGIAENPMKIPFPSLPKYQARWIPVLFTPVTCGEDVLFVGICGEFNNSKFAERILPDETLKRLFPASPQAQEFIDFVIDALNKSGEFSADGLILSGFKLGRPFDTYCDTKLDLIEQAIKFSSSFVTFEEYLSWKGVSNENLRAL
;
A
#
# COMPACT_ATOMS: atom_id res chain seq x y z
N MET A 1 -39.56 -33.28 -48.27
CA MET A 1 -39.76 -32.08 -49.11
C MET A 1 -41.23 -31.71 -49.06
N GLY A 2 -41.55 -30.45 -48.78
CA GLY A 2 -42.90 -29.90 -48.90
C GLY A 2 -43.54 -29.48 -47.57
N THR A 3 -43.43 -28.19 -47.27
CA THR A 3 -44.12 -27.43 -46.21
C THR A 3 -45.63 -27.30 -46.50
N VAL A 4 -46.34 -26.61 -45.59
CA VAL A 4 -47.76 -26.15 -45.62
C VAL A 4 -48.65 -27.05 -44.75
N GLY A 5 -49.44 -26.57 -43.79
CA GLY A 5 -49.76 -25.21 -43.39
C GLY A 5 -50.71 -25.24 -42.18
N ILE A 6 -50.69 -24.11 -41.50
CA ILE A 6 -51.57 -23.57 -40.45
C ILE A 6 -52.96 -24.23 -40.35
N MET A 7 -53.31 -24.72 -39.16
CA MET A 7 -54.70 -24.94 -38.73
C MET A 7 -55.07 -23.97 -37.59
N PRO A 8 -56.28 -23.38 -37.61
CA PRO A 8 -56.83 -22.59 -36.52
C PRO A 8 -57.75 -23.43 -35.61
N ALA A 9 -57.82 -23.08 -34.33
CA ALA A 9 -58.92 -23.44 -33.43
C ALA A 9 -58.94 -22.37 -32.33
N SER A 10 -59.84 -21.40 -32.40
CA SER A 10 -61.21 -21.42 -31.88
C SER A 10 -61.30 -21.62 -30.37
N SER A 11 -62.05 -20.70 -29.77
CA SER A 11 -62.32 -20.50 -28.36
C SER A 11 -62.84 -21.73 -27.63
N ASP A 12 -62.50 -21.80 -26.34
CA ASP A 12 -63.37 -22.08 -25.20
C ASP A 12 -62.46 -22.35 -23.99
N ALA A 13 -62.81 -22.17 -22.73
CA ALA A 13 -63.77 -21.37 -22.01
C ALA A 13 -63.32 -21.48 -20.55
N ALA A 14 -63.63 -20.47 -19.74
CA ALA A 14 -63.87 -20.57 -18.31
C ALA A 14 -62.80 -21.25 -17.41
N GLY A 15 -61.90 -20.43 -16.87
CA GLY A 15 -61.08 -20.79 -15.71
C GLY A 15 -60.84 -19.58 -14.82
N LYS A 16 -61.90 -19.11 -14.15
CA LYS A 16 -61.89 -18.00 -13.20
C LYS A 16 -61.05 -18.40 -11.98
N LEU A 17 -59.82 -17.91 -11.86
CA LEU A 17 -59.08 -17.94 -10.59
C LEU A 17 -58.57 -16.54 -10.24
N MET A 18 -58.90 -16.15 -9.02
CA MET A 18 -58.90 -14.79 -8.50
C MET A 18 -57.52 -14.11 -8.55
N LYS A 19 -57.55 -12.82 -8.86
CA LYS A 19 -56.42 -11.89 -8.75
C LYS A 19 -56.03 -11.75 -7.28
N SER A 20 -55.00 -12.47 -6.84
CA SER A 20 -54.26 -12.09 -5.64
C SER A 20 -53.19 -11.08 -6.04
N THR A 21 -53.57 -9.81 -5.98
CA THR A 21 -52.65 -8.69 -6.01
C THR A 21 -51.85 -8.70 -4.71
N THR A 22 -50.72 -9.40 -4.71
CA THR A 22 -49.66 -9.17 -3.73
C THR A 22 -48.68 -8.22 -4.37
N THR A 23 -48.90 -6.93 -4.13
CA THR A 23 -47.94 -5.86 -4.40
C THR A 23 -46.68 -6.18 -3.59
N CYS A 24 -45.60 -6.58 -4.26
CA CYS A 24 -44.27 -6.57 -3.65
C CYS A 24 -43.95 -5.11 -3.33
N ALA A 25 -44.05 -4.74 -2.07
CA ALA A 25 -43.58 -3.47 -1.54
C ALA A 25 -42.16 -3.23 -2.05
N GLY A 26 -41.94 -2.03 -2.59
CA GLY A 26 -40.69 -1.65 -3.23
C GLY A 26 -39.51 -1.89 -2.30
N ILE A 27 -38.65 -2.82 -2.71
CA ILE A 27 -37.25 -2.75 -2.32
C ILE A 27 -36.71 -1.59 -3.13
N ALA A 28 -36.65 -0.42 -2.52
CA ALA A 28 -35.84 0.66 -3.04
C ALA A 28 -34.40 0.12 -3.09
N GLU A 29 -33.98 -0.27 -4.29
CA GLU A 29 -32.57 -0.36 -4.63
C GLU A 29 -32.00 1.04 -4.39
N ASN A 30 -31.52 1.29 -3.17
CA ASN A 30 -30.44 2.22 -3.00
C ASN A 30 -29.21 1.47 -3.51
N PRO A 31 -28.74 1.70 -4.76
CA PRO A 31 -27.42 1.21 -5.12
C PRO A 31 -26.48 1.78 -4.06
N MET A 32 -25.75 0.91 -3.36
CA MET A 32 -24.62 1.34 -2.56
C MET A 32 -23.69 2.08 -3.54
N LYS A 33 -23.81 3.41 -3.58
CA LYS A 33 -22.85 4.29 -4.23
C LYS A 33 -21.61 4.18 -3.38
N ILE A 34 -20.76 3.19 -3.70
CA ILE A 34 -19.38 3.17 -3.23
C ILE A 34 -18.81 4.49 -3.74
N PRO A 35 -18.50 5.46 -2.87
CA PRO A 35 -17.97 6.73 -3.32
C PRO A 35 -16.66 6.42 -4.06
N PHE A 36 -16.49 7.01 -5.24
CA PHE A 36 -15.21 6.91 -5.93
C PHE A 36 -14.14 7.47 -4.99
N PRO A 37 -13.03 6.75 -4.77
CA PRO A 37 -12.00 7.21 -3.86
C PRO A 37 -11.49 8.58 -4.33
N SER A 38 -11.30 9.51 -3.40
CA SER A 38 -10.69 10.79 -3.71
C SER A 38 -9.29 10.56 -4.27
N LEU A 39 -8.95 11.24 -5.36
CA LEU A 39 -7.59 11.21 -5.88
C LEU A 39 -6.64 11.84 -4.85
N PRO A 40 -5.48 11.22 -4.60
CA PRO A 40 -4.49 11.77 -3.69
C PRO A 40 -4.03 13.15 -4.17
N LYS A 41 -3.93 14.09 -3.23
CA LYS A 41 -3.81 15.52 -3.55
C LYS A 41 -2.38 16.01 -3.70
N TYR A 42 -1.42 15.40 -3.00
CA TYR A 42 -0.06 15.91 -2.93
C TYR A 42 0.89 15.04 -3.73
N GLN A 43 1.69 15.69 -4.56
CA GLN A 43 2.84 15.05 -5.20
C GLN A 43 3.85 14.69 -4.11
N ALA A 44 4.37 13.47 -4.19
CA ALA A 44 5.35 12.95 -3.27
C ALA A 44 6.40 12.14 -4.03
N ARG A 45 7.56 11.98 -3.40
CA ARG A 45 8.64 11.17 -3.95
C ARG A 45 9.29 10.37 -2.85
N TRP A 46 9.70 9.15 -3.14
CA TRP A 46 10.49 8.35 -2.20
C TRP A 46 11.64 7.64 -2.89
N ILE A 47 12.71 7.39 -2.14
CA ILE A 47 13.92 6.70 -2.59
C ILE A 47 14.22 5.61 -1.57
N PRO A 48 14.38 4.33 -1.97
CA PRO A 48 14.70 3.28 -1.02
C PRO A 48 16.15 3.42 -0.54
N VAL A 49 16.33 3.25 0.77
CA VAL A 49 17.64 3.09 1.41
C VAL A 49 17.93 1.59 1.44
N LEU A 50 19.03 1.22 0.78
CA LEU A 50 19.41 -0.16 0.56
C LEU A 50 20.68 -0.47 1.32
N PHE A 51 20.69 -1.62 2.01
CA PHE A 51 21.82 -2.13 2.77
C PHE A 51 22.33 -3.44 2.17
N THR A 52 23.63 -3.54 1.94
CA THR A 52 24.34 -4.72 1.46
C THR A 52 25.31 -5.13 2.57
N PRO A 53 25.01 -6.20 3.32
CA PRO A 53 25.87 -6.64 4.40
C PRO A 53 27.21 -7.15 3.84
N VAL A 54 28.31 -6.91 4.56
CA VAL A 54 29.68 -7.28 4.13
C VAL A 54 29.92 -8.81 4.15
N THR A 55 28.92 -9.60 4.54
CA THR A 55 28.98 -11.07 4.62
C THR A 55 28.61 -11.71 3.28
N CYS A 56 29.53 -11.76 2.31
CA CYS A 56 29.57 -12.65 1.11
C CYS A 56 28.28 -12.89 0.29
N GLY A 57 27.20 -12.13 0.48
CA GLY A 57 25.93 -12.27 -0.23
C GLY A 57 25.71 -11.15 -1.24
N GLU A 58 25.04 -11.46 -2.34
CA GLU A 58 24.55 -10.46 -3.31
C GLU A 58 23.24 -9.78 -2.84
N ASP A 59 22.74 -10.16 -1.67
CA ASP A 59 21.43 -9.73 -1.20
C ASP A 59 21.44 -8.27 -0.77
N VAL A 60 20.58 -7.49 -1.42
CA VAL A 60 20.36 -6.07 -1.13
C VAL A 60 19.07 -5.95 -0.33
N LEU A 61 19.19 -5.45 0.89
CA LEU A 61 18.07 -5.30 1.81
C LEU A 61 17.50 -3.90 1.75
N PHE A 62 16.17 -3.82 1.68
CA PHE A 62 15.45 -2.58 1.90
C PHE A 62 15.35 -2.30 3.41
N VAL A 63 15.99 -1.24 3.88
CA VAL A 63 16.10 -0.93 5.33
C VAL A 63 15.36 0.35 5.73
N GLY A 64 15.14 1.25 4.78
CA GLY A 64 14.59 2.57 5.04
C GLY A 64 14.14 3.28 3.77
N ILE A 65 13.58 4.47 3.93
CA ILE A 65 13.19 5.35 2.84
C ILE A 65 13.74 6.75 3.06
N CYS A 66 14.06 7.43 1.97
CA CYS A 66 14.16 8.89 1.94
C CYS A 66 12.92 9.40 1.21
N GLY A 67 12.01 10.05 1.93
CA GLY A 67 10.77 10.61 1.40
C GLY A 67 10.83 12.12 1.25
N GLU A 68 10.08 12.62 0.28
CA GLU A 68 9.79 14.03 0.08
C GLU A 68 8.26 14.17 -0.03
N PHE A 69 7.68 14.89 0.93
CA PHE A 69 6.25 15.14 1.02
C PHE A 69 6.03 16.58 1.46
N ASN A 70 5.18 17.32 0.73
CA ASN A 70 4.83 18.71 1.05
C ASN A 70 6.08 19.62 1.24
N ASN A 71 7.04 19.54 0.32
CA ASN A 71 8.34 20.23 0.35
C ASN A 71 9.22 19.92 1.58
N SER A 72 8.87 18.90 2.36
CA SER A 72 9.65 18.42 3.50
C SER A 72 10.30 17.10 3.14
N LYS A 73 11.61 17.01 3.39
CA LYS A 73 12.41 15.81 3.19
C LYS A 73 12.60 15.09 4.52
N PHE A 74 12.55 13.77 4.49
CA PHE A 74 12.76 12.94 5.66
C PHE A 74 13.42 11.62 5.27
N ALA A 75 14.19 11.04 6.17
CA ALA A 75 14.64 9.67 6.11
C ALA A 75 14.01 8.87 7.25
N GLU A 76 13.54 7.67 6.96
CA GLU A 76 12.84 6.83 7.92
C GLU A 76 13.29 5.38 7.80
N ARG A 77 13.66 4.80 8.94
CA ARG A 77 13.88 3.37 9.06
C ARG A 77 12.55 2.62 8.98
N ILE A 78 12.52 1.56 8.18
CA ILE A 78 11.34 0.70 7.99
C ILE A 78 11.45 -0.62 8.77
N LEU A 79 12.64 -1.21 8.87
CA LEU A 79 12.80 -2.52 9.48
C LEU A 79 12.77 -2.46 11.03
N PRO A 80 11.91 -3.22 11.71
CA PRO A 80 11.91 -3.38 13.16
C PRO A 80 13.17 -4.06 13.71
N ASP A 81 13.46 -3.81 14.98
CA ASP A 81 14.63 -4.37 15.69
C ASP A 81 14.61 -5.91 15.70
N GLU A 82 13.45 -6.50 15.91
CA GLU A 82 13.30 -7.96 15.93
C GLU A 82 13.61 -8.59 14.57
N THR A 83 13.17 -7.96 13.49
CA THR A 83 13.45 -8.42 12.12
C THR A 83 14.95 -8.33 11.83
N LEU A 84 15.61 -7.23 12.20
CA LEU A 84 17.06 -7.10 12.04
C LEU A 84 17.84 -8.13 12.86
N LYS A 85 17.45 -8.39 14.12
CA LYS A 85 18.09 -9.40 14.96
C LYS A 85 17.97 -10.81 14.37
N ARG A 86 16.85 -11.13 13.72
CA ARG A 86 16.64 -12.41 13.03
C ARG A 86 17.44 -12.51 11.74
N LEU A 87 17.56 -11.43 10.98
CA LEU A 87 18.35 -11.37 9.74
C LEU A 87 19.87 -11.38 10.01
N PHE A 88 20.31 -10.71 11.08
CA PHE A 88 21.72 -10.52 11.42
C PHE A 88 22.04 -10.94 12.87
N PRO A 89 21.84 -12.22 13.24
CA PRO A 89 22.08 -12.68 14.61
C PRO A 89 23.55 -12.55 15.04
N ALA A 90 24.48 -12.61 14.09
CA ALA A 90 25.92 -12.47 14.33
C ALA A 90 26.41 -11.00 14.32
N SER A 91 25.54 -10.03 14.01
CA SER A 91 25.91 -8.62 13.89
C SER A 91 24.91 -7.73 14.62
N PRO A 92 24.93 -7.71 15.96
CA PRO A 92 24.01 -6.92 16.77
C PRO A 92 24.13 -5.40 16.51
N GLN A 93 25.27 -4.95 15.98
CA GLN A 93 25.55 -3.56 15.60
C GLN A 93 24.83 -3.12 14.31
N ALA A 94 24.24 -4.04 13.54
CA ALA A 94 23.56 -3.71 12.29
C ALA A 94 22.43 -2.70 12.50
N GLN A 95 21.73 -2.79 13.64
CA GLN A 95 20.71 -1.82 14.05
C GLN A 95 21.29 -0.41 14.20
N GLU A 96 22.30 -0.26 15.06
CA GLU A 96 22.96 1.03 15.34
C GLU A 96 23.53 1.65 14.06
N PHE A 97 24.05 0.82 13.16
CA PHE A 97 24.60 1.27 11.89
C PHE A 97 23.51 1.80 10.94
N ILE A 98 22.38 1.10 10.82
CA ILE A 98 21.24 1.58 10.04
C ILE A 98 20.68 2.88 10.64
N ASP A 99 20.50 2.94 11.95
CA ASP A 99 19.99 4.13 12.63
C ASP A 99 20.92 5.33 12.40
N PHE A 100 22.25 5.14 12.50
CA PHE A 100 23.24 6.16 12.17
C PHE A 100 23.11 6.69 10.73
N VAL A 101 22.89 5.81 9.75
CA VAL A 101 22.71 6.21 8.35
C VAL A 101 21.43 7.03 8.16
N ILE A 102 20.32 6.61 8.77
CA ILE A 102 19.05 7.33 8.70
C ILE A 102 19.18 8.72 9.34
N ASP A 103 19.86 8.82 10.48
CA ASP A 103 20.13 10.11 11.13
C ASP A 103 21.04 11.01 10.28
N ALA A 104 22.05 10.44 9.64
CA ALA A 104 22.93 11.19 8.74
C ALA A 104 22.17 11.73 7.51
N LEU A 105 21.29 10.92 6.93
CA LEU A 105 20.43 11.33 5.80
C LEU A 105 19.46 12.44 6.21
N ASN A 106 18.88 12.36 7.41
CA ASN A 106 18.04 13.42 7.95
C ASN A 106 18.82 14.74 8.18
N LYS A 107 20.09 14.66 8.57
CA LYS A 107 20.95 15.83 8.78
C LYS A 107 21.43 16.48 7.49
N SER A 108 21.70 15.70 6.44
CA SER A 108 22.15 16.25 5.17
C SER A 108 21.04 17.01 4.44
N GLY A 109 19.81 16.52 4.50
CA GLY A 109 18.66 17.09 3.77
C GLY A 109 18.76 16.95 2.24
N GLU A 110 19.83 16.32 1.74
CA GLU A 110 20.08 16.10 0.33
C GLU A 110 20.22 14.60 0.08
N PHE A 111 19.28 14.06 -0.71
CA PHE A 111 19.22 12.64 -1.06
C PHE A 111 19.78 12.46 -2.46
N SER A 112 21.10 12.29 -2.56
CA SER A 112 21.77 11.94 -3.81
C SER A 112 22.42 10.57 -3.70
N ALA A 113 22.37 9.80 -4.80
CA ALA A 113 23.05 8.50 -4.87
C ALA A 113 24.56 8.63 -4.62
N ASP A 114 25.14 9.78 -4.99
CA ASP A 114 26.55 10.11 -4.78
C ASP A 114 26.86 10.59 -3.35
N GLY A 115 25.84 10.96 -2.57
CA GLY A 115 25.98 11.53 -1.23
C GLY A 115 26.11 10.51 -0.11
N LEU A 116 25.81 9.24 -0.36
CA LEU A 116 25.89 8.17 0.64
C LEU A 116 27.22 7.41 0.50
N ILE A 117 28.31 8.00 1.00
CA ILE A 117 29.67 7.41 0.99
C ILE A 117 29.86 6.52 2.23
N LEU A 118 28.96 5.55 2.43
CA LEU A 118 29.10 4.55 3.49
C LEU A 118 29.11 3.16 2.85
N SER A 119 30.22 2.46 3.03
CA SER A 119 30.38 1.09 2.51
C SER A 119 29.23 0.21 3.01
N GLY A 120 28.56 -0.46 2.07
CA GLY A 120 27.39 -1.30 2.34
C GLY A 120 26.05 -0.58 2.30
N PHE A 121 25.98 0.74 2.07
CA PHE A 121 24.70 1.43 1.82
C PHE A 121 24.66 2.09 0.46
N LYS A 122 23.47 2.12 -0.14
CA LYS A 122 23.18 2.88 -1.36
C LYS A 122 21.75 3.39 -1.36
N LEU A 123 21.52 4.53 -1.99
CA LEU A 123 20.18 4.95 -2.36
C LEU A 123 19.78 4.30 -3.69
N GLY A 124 18.56 3.78 -3.77
CA GLY A 124 18.03 3.23 -5.01
C GLY A 124 17.52 4.31 -5.96
N ARG A 125 16.67 3.92 -6.91
CA ARG A 125 16.04 4.86 -7.84
C ARG A 125 14.90 5.62 -7.15
N PRO A 126 14.70 6.90 -7.46
CA PRO A 126 13.53 7.63 -6.98
C PRO A 126 12.25 7.10 -7.63
N PHE A 127 11.17 7.12 -6.86
CA PHE A 127 9.81 6.82 -7.27
C PHE A 127 8.93 8.04 -7.00
N ASP A 128 8.35 8.59 -8.06
CA ASP A 128 7.38 9.67 -7.97
C ASP A 128 5.98 9.07 -7.77
N THR A 129 5.20 9.66 -6.87
CA THR A 129 3.86 9.18 -6.51
C THR A 129 2.98 10.33 -6.03
N TYR A 130 1.75 9.99 -5.63
CA TYR A 130 0.81 10.89 -4.99
C TYR A 130 0.29 10.26 -3.70
N CYS A 131 0.19 11.06 -2.65
CA CYS A 131 -0.35 10.63 -1.36
C CYS A 131 -1.01 11.78 -0.60
N ASP A 132 -1.84 11.47 0.38
CA ASP A 132 -2.50 12.48 1.22
C ASP A 132 -1.73 12.72 2.52
N THR A 133 -1.02 11.70 3.02
CA THR A 133 -0.20 11.79 4.23
C THR A 133 1.23 11.25 4.05
N LYS A 134 2.11 11.55 5.01
CA LYS A 134 3.44 10.93 5.12
C LYS A 134 3.34 9.41 5.30
N LEU A 135 2.32 8.92 6.02
CA LEU A 135 2.16 7.50 6.30
C LEU A 135 1.74 6.72 5.05
N ASP A 136 0.90 7.30 4.21
CA ASP A 136 0.55 6.73 2.90
C ASP A 136 1.79 6.56 2.03
N LEU A 137 2.72 7.52 2.06
CA LEU A 137 3.99 7.42 1.33
C LEU A 137 4.84 6.25 1.82
N ILE A 138 4.90 6.06 3.14
CA ILE A 138 5.60 4.95 3.78
C ILE A 138 4.93 3.61 3.44
N GLU A 139 3.61 3.55 3.49
CA GLU A 139 2.82 2.37 3.13
C GLU A 139 3.07 1.96 1.67
N GLN A 140 3.01 2.92 0.75
CA GLN A 140 3.32 2.69 -0.65
C GLN A 140 4.75 2.19 -0.81
N ALA A 141 5.73 2.82 -0.17
CA ALA A 141 7.11 2.38 -0.25
C ALA A 141 7.29 0.94 0.26
N ILE A 142 6.64 0.56 1.37
CA ILE A 142 6.67 -0.81 1.90
C ILE A 142 6.02 -1.81 0.92
N LYS A 143 4.86 -1.46 0.34
CA LYS A 143 4.11 -2.34 -0.58
C LYS A 143 4.79 -2.52 -1.94
N PHE A 144 5.44 -1.47 -2.43
CA PHE A 144 6.08 -1.46 -3.74
C PHE A 144 7.58 -1.78 -3.70
N SER A 145 8.14 -1.94 -2.50
CA SER A 145 9.48 -2.53 -2.31
C SER A 145 9.35 -4.00 -1.91
N SER A 146 10.40 -4.79 -2.17
CA SER A 146 10.53 -6.15 -1.62
C SER A 146 10.89 -6.10 -0.13
N SER A 147 10.05 -5.44 0.68
CA SER A 147 10.24 -5.26 2.12
C SER A 147 10.07 -6.58 2.87
N PHE A 148 10.88 -6.77 3.91
CA PHE A 148 10.74 -7.90 4.85
C PHE A 148 9.65 -7.70 5.90
N VAL A 149 9.00 -6.54 5.90
CA VAL A 149 7.92 -6.19 6.82
C VAL A 149 6.73 -5.63 6.09
N THR A 150 5.56 -5.95 6.62
CA THR A 150 4.26 -5.37 6.25
C THR A 150 4.08 -3.97 6.84
N PHE A 151 3.13 -3.21 6.33
CA PHE A 151 2.84 -1.87 6.85
C PHE A 151 2.26 -1.93 8.27
N GLU A 152 1.48 -2.96 8.56
CA GLU A 152 0.89 -3.21 9.87
C GLU A 152 1.96 -3.50 10.93
N GLU A 153 2.96 -4.32 10.60
CA GLU A 153 4.12 -4.57 11.47
C GLU A 153 4.93 -3.29 11.72
N TYR A 154 5.14 -2.49 10.67
CA TYR A 154 5.79 -1.20 10.77
C TYR A 154 5.05 -0.26 11.75
N LEU A 155 3.73 -0.13 11.63
CA LEU A 155 2.91 0.70 12.50
C LEU A 155 2.96 0.23 13.96
N SER A 156 2.84 -1.09 14.17
CA SER A 156 2.94 -1.70 15.49
C SER A 156 4.28 -1.41 16.15
N TRP A 157 5.38 -1.51 15.39
CA TRP A 157 6.72 -1.22 15.89
C TRP A 157 6.91 0.26 16.23
N LYS A 158 6.38 1.17 15.40
CA LYS A 158 6.45 2.63 15.65
C LYS A 158 5.54 3.09 16.80
N GLY A 159 4.77 2.20 17.42
CA GLY A 159 3.82 2.55 18.47
C GLY A 159 2.67 3.44 17.96
N VAL A 160 2.38 3.41 16.66
CA VAL A 160 1.26 4.15 16.07
C VAL A 160 0.01 3.30 16.27
N SER A 161 -0.79 3.65 17.28
CA SER A 161 -2.07 2.99 17.51
C SER A 161 -3.08 3.35 16.40
N ASN A 162 -3.96 2.40 16.06
CA ASN A 162 -5.04 2.58 15.09
C ASN A 162 -5.97 3.76 15.41
N GLU A 163 -5.97 4.24 16.64
CA GLU A 163 -6.75 5.41 17.08
C GLU A 163 -6.17 6.74 16.54
N ASN A 164 -4.86 6.81 16.31
CA ASN A 164 -4.20 8.00 15.75
C ASN A 164 -4.29 8.10 14.23
N LEU A 165 -4.55 6.99 13.53
CA LEU A 165 -4.72 6.94 12.07
C LEU A 165 -6.06 7.50 11.58
N ARG A 166 -7.08 7.59 12.46
CA ARG A 166 -8.42 8.11 12.12
C ARG A 166 -8.58 9.61 12.39
N ALA A 167 -7.58 10.25 12.99
CA ALA A 167 -7.60 11.65 13.40
C ALA A 167 -6.71 12.56 12.52
N LEU A 168 -6.07 11.99 11.50
CA LEU A 168 -5.37 12.67 10.40
C LEU A 168 -6.17 12.52 9.11
#